data_AF-A0A4P8KT91-F1
#
_entry.id   AF-A0A4P8KT91-F1
#
_cell.length_a   1.000
_cell.length_b   1.000
_cell.length_c   1.000
_cell.angle_alpha   90.00
_cell.angle_beta   90.00
_cell.angle_gamma   90.00
#
_symmetry.space_group_name_H-M   'P 1'
#
loop_
_entity.id
_entity.type
_entity.pdbx_description
1 polymer ?
#
loop_
_entity_poly.entity_id
_entity_poly.type
_entity_poly.pdbx_seq_one_letter_code
_entity_poly.pdbx_strand_id
1 'polypeptide(L)'
;MSFDIAVFDPAGAPRDVHRLQEWFDAQIGTAPAASIAAWEREMRQSFRGYEDAPEELPPGGRYADYGPAGQTAILHCAWDAADELEPLVWATAARHSLAVWAYSTAADRVWWPPTESFEDAPHPGLVLRTETLGTHEAPSDALIAAAVSWIDDVNGPGYVILESSSDDYAQTAGGRAGLTVEWRRRRRGLARIRGFWHGVAATDPDTSGPDVRLARFHASQTILANELLGVDDARRILIDFAHGEQPTGVYAWHDITDTFTKH
;
A
#
# COMPACT_ATOMS: atom_id res chain seq x y z
N MET A 1 -19.06 13.99 -14.74
CA MET A 1 -18.30 14.24 -13.51
C MET A 1 -16.93 13.63 -13.74
N SER A 2 -15.84 14.29 -13.34
CA SER A 2 -14.48 13.74 -13.38
C SER A 2 -14.14 13.09 -12.04
N PHE A 3 -13.17 12.19 -12.06
CA PHE A 3 -12.43 11.76 -10.88
C PHE A 3 -11.17 12.61 -10.80
N ASP A 4 -10.90 13.22 -9.65
CA ASP A 4 -9.72 14.05 -9.44
C ASP A 4 -8.90 13.51 -8.28
N ILE A 5 -7.58 13.48 -8.49
CA ILE A 5 -6.60 13.04 -7.50
C ILE A 5 -5.39 13.95 -7.61
N ALA A 6 -4.82 14.32 -6.47
CA ALA A 6 -3.64 15.15 -6.42
C ALA A 6 -2.44 14.33 -5.93
N VAL A 7 -1.28 14.64 -6.49
CA VAL A 7 0.03 14.14 -6.05
C VAL A 7 0.91 15.35 -5.71
N PHE A 8 1.68 15.25 -4.63
CA PHE A 8 2.47 16.39 -4.19
C PHE A 8 3.74 16.00 -3.45
N ASP A 9 4.73 16.89 -3.47
CA ASP A 9 5.97 16.74 -2.73
C ASP A 9 5.70 16.96 -1.23
N PRO A 10 5.96 15.96 -0.37
CA PRO A 10 5.71 16.09 1.06
C PRO A 10 6.71 17.05 1.75
N ALA A 11 7.84 17.38 1.12
CA ALA A 11 8.90 18.22 1.68
C ALA A 11 8.54 19.72 1.67
N GLY A 12 7.46 20.08 2.35
CA GLY A 12 6.98 21.47 2.45
C GLY A 12 5.48 21.61 2.56
N ALA A 13 4.74 20.52 2.31
CA ALA A 13 3.29 20.50 2.43
C ALA A 13 2.84 20.49 3.91
N PRO A 14 1.84 21.29 4.29
CA PRO A 14 1.28 21.24 5.64
C PRO A 14 0.49 19.94 5.84
N ARG A 15 0.61 19.35 7.04
CA ARG A 15 -0.16 18.15 7.43
C ARG A 15 -1.63 18.44 7.74
N ASP A 16 -1.97 19.70 7.99
CA ASP A 16 -3.35 20.15 8.22
C ASP A 16 -4.08 20.30 6.88
N VAL A 17 -5.19 19.58 6.70
CA VAL A 17 -5.93 19.52 5.42
C VAL A 17 -6.46 20.89 4.98
N HIS A 18 -6.90 21.74 5.92
CA HIS A 18 -7.37 23.08 5.58
C HIS A 18 -6.26 23.96 5.03
N ARG A 19 -5.06 23.90 5.63
CA ARG A 19 -3.87 24.57 5.11
C ARG A 19 -3.32 23.92 3.84
N LEU A 20 -3.60 22.64 3.63
CA LEU A 20 -3.16 21.92 2.43
C LEU A 20 -3.81 22.51 1.18
N GLN A 21 -5.12 22.79 1.21
CA GLN A 21 -5.78 23.44 0.07
C GLN A 21 -5.16 24.81 -0.26
N GLU A 22 -4.95 25.67 0.75
CA GLU A 22 -4.32 26.98 0.55
C GLU A 22 -2.90 26.85 -0.04
N TRP A 23 -2.17 25.81 0.37
CA TRP A 23 -0.85 25.53 -0.14
C TRP A 23 -0.86 25.04 -1.60
N PHE A 24 -1.84 24.21 -1.98
CA PHE A 24 -2.08 23.78 -3.37
C PHE A 24 -2.37 24.98 -4.28
N ASP A 25 -3.29 25.85 -3.88
CA ASP A 25 -3.67 27.04 -4.64
C ASP A 25 -2.45 27.97 -4.86
N ALA A 26 -1.55 28.06 -3.87
CA ALA A 26 -0.32 28.84 -3.98
C ALA A 26 0.71 28.26 -4.97
N GLN A 27 0.60 26.99 -5.36
CA GLN A 27 1.49 26.41 -6.37
C GLN A 27 1.06 26.78 -7.81
N ILE A 28 -0.19 27.17 -8.03
CA ILE A 28 -0.75 27.41 -9.37
C ILE A 28 0.06 28.49 -10.10
N GLY A 29 0.44 28.18 -11.36
CA GLY A 29 1.22 29.08 -12.21
C GLY A 29 2.73 29.06 -11.94
N THR A 30 3.21 28.22 -11.03
CA THR A 30 4.64 27.99 -10.80
C THR A 30 5.16 26.79 -11.59
N ALA A 31 6.43 26.82 -11.99
CA ALA A 31 7.03 25.73 -12.76
C ALA A 31 7.09 24.43 -11.94
N PRO A 32 6.78 23.25 -12.53
CA PRO A 32 6.80 21.98 -11.81
C PRO A 32 8.18 21.66 -11.21
N ALA A 33 8.17 21.16 -9.97
CA ALA A 33 9.32 20.61 -9.30
C ALA A 33 9.82 19.36 -10.05
N ALA A 34 11.12 19.07 -9.92
CA ALA A 34 11.73 17.94 -10.62
C ALA A 34 11.13 16.58 -10.23
N SER A 35 10.71 16.43 -8.96
CA SER A 35 10.03 15.24 -8.44
C SER A 35 8.68 15.02 -9.12
N ILE A 36 7.84 16.06 -9.17
CA ILE A 36 6.56 16.05 -9.87
C ILE A 36 6.73 15.76 -11.37
N ALA A 37 7.67 16.43 -12.04
CA ALA A 37 7.92 16.23 -13.46
C ALA A 37 8.47 14.82 -13.78
N ALA A 38 9.22 14.20 -12.86
CA ALA A 38 9.69 12.83 -13.00
C ALA A 38 8.55 11.83 -12.86
N TRP A 39 7.71 12.00 -11.84
CA TRP A 39 6.53 11.18 -11.60
C TRP A 39 5.52 11.27 -12.76
N GLU A 40 5.22 12.48 -13.25
CA GLU A 40 4.29 12.67 -14.38
C GLU A 40 4.79 11.97 -15.65
N ARG A 41 6.09 12.06 -15.94
CA ARG A 41 6.69 11.39 -17.09
C ARG A 41 6.50 9.89 -17.05
N GLU A 42 6.55 9.30 -15.86
CA GLU A 42 6.27 7.88 -15.68
C GLU A 42 4.79 7.56 -15.83
N MET A 43 3.90 8.32 -15.19
CA MET A 43 2.44 8.15 -15.33
C MET A 43 2.01 8.14 -16.79
N ARG A 44 2.56 9.08 -17.59
CA ARG A 44 2.28 9.21 -19.04
C ARG A 44 2.64 8.00 -19.88
N GLN A 45 3.44 7.07 -19.38
CA GLN A 45 3.74 5.81 -20.07
C GLN A 45 2.55 4.85 -20.06
N SER A 46 1.72 4.91 -19.01
CA SER A 46 0.57 4.02 -18.82
C SER A 46 -0.78 4.73 -19.02
N PHE A 47 -0.85 6.02 -18.71
CA PHE A 47 -2.03 6.88 -18.84
C PHE A 47 -1.66 8.17 -19.57
N ARG A 48 -2.01 8.29 -20.85
CA ARG A 48 -1.57 9.42 -21.68
C ARG A 48 -2.31 10.72 -21.32
N GLY A 49 -1.77 11.85 -21.77
CA GLY A 49 -2.46 13.13 -21.67
C GLY A 49 -3.67 13.20 -22.60
N TYR A 50 -4.78 13.85 -22.20
CA TYR A 50 -5.90 14.09 -23.13
C TYR A 50 -5.50 14.95 -24.34
N GLU A 51 -4.42 15.74 -24.25
CA GLU A 51 -3.84 16.44 -25.40
C GLU A 51 -3.34 15.51 -26.50
N ASP A 52 -3.06 14.24 -26.17
CA ASP A 52 -2.67 13.18 -27.11
C ASP A 52 -3.84 12.27 -27.50
N ALA A 53 -5.05 12.55 -26.99
CA ALA A 53 -6.21 11.70 -27.23
C ALA A 53 -6.78 11.86 -28.64
N PRO A 54 -7.33 10.79 -29.24
CA PRO A 54 -8.13 10.91 -30.45
C PRO A 54 -9.42 11.71 -30.17
N GLU A 55 -9.99 12.30 -31.23
CA GLU A 55 -11.24 13.09 -31.15
C GLU A 55 -12.42 12.28 -30.57
N GLU A 56 -12.45 10.97 -30.81
CA GLU A 56 -13.37 10.03 -30.18
C GLU A 56 -12.58 9.02 -29.33
N LEU A 57 -12.80 9.05 -28.02
CA LEU A 57 -12.12 8.17 -27.08
C LEU A 57 -12.62 6.74 -27.24
N PRO A 58 -11.73 5.76 -27.45
CA PRO A 58 -12.13 4.36 -27.42
C PRO A 58 -12.61 3.97 -26.02
N PRO A 59 -13.59 3.05 -25.88
CA PRO A 59 -13.92 2.45 -24.60
C PRO A 59 -12.67 1.86 -23.93
N GLY A 60 -12.44 2.19 -22.66
CA GLY A 60 -11.22 1.80 -21.93
C GLY A 60 -9.96 2.58 -22.32
N GLY A 61 -10.11 3.75 -22.96
CA GLY A 61 -8.99 4.65 -23.24
C GLY A 61 -8.33 5.15 -21.96
N ARG A 62 -7.01 4.94 -21.85
CA ARG A 62 -6.20 5.39 -20.71
C ARG A 62 -5.67 6.81 -20.92
N TYR A 63 -6.53 7.78 -20.65
CA TYR A 63 -6.22 9.20 -20.79
C TYR A 63 -6.61 9.99 -19.54
N ALA A 64 -5.78 10.94 -19.15
CA ALA A 64 -6.02 11.87 -18.05
C ALA A 64 -5.49 13.26 -18.40
N ASP A 65 -6.08 14.30 -17.81
CA ASP A 65 -5.49 15.63 -17.81
C ASP A 65 -4.48 15.70 -16.66
N TYR A 66 -3.32 16.29 -16.95
CA TYR A 66 -2.27 16.53 -15.97
C TYR A 66 -2.10 18.04 -15.78
N GLY A 67 -2.29 18.51 -14.54
CA GLY A 67 -2.07 19.89 -14.13
C GLY A 67 -0.90 20.01 -13.14
N PRO A 68 0.36 19.82 -13.56
CA PRO A 68 1.52 20.00 -12.71
C PRO A 68 1.77 21.50 -12.45
N ALA A 69 1.96 21.87 -11.19
CA ALA A 69 2.25 23.23 -10.77
C ALA A 69 3.11 23.22 -9.51
N GLY A 70 4.30 23.83 -9.54
CA GLY A 70 5.18 23.86 -8.38
C GLY A 70 5.44 22.48 -7.80
N GLN A 71 5.13 22.29 -6.53
CA GLN A 71 5.29 21.03 -5.81
C GLN A 71 4.08 20.08 -5.91
N THR A 72 3.12 20.34 -6.79
CA THR A 72 1.90 19.56 -6.92
C THR A 72 1.62 19.16 -8.36
N ALA A 73 0.82 18.12 -8.55
CA ALA A 73 0.13 17.81 -9.77
C ALA A 73 -1.29 17.37 -9.46
N ILE A 74 -2.26 17.91 -10.20
CA ILE A 74 -3.64 17.43 -10.15
C ILE A 74 -3.88 16.61 -11.42
N LEU A 75 -4.42 15.41 -11.26
CA LEU A 75 -4.86 14.58 -12.36
C LEU A 75 -6.39 14.56 -12.42
N HIS A 76 -6.92 14.57 -13.63
CA HIS A 76 -8.34 14.43 -13.88
C HIS A 76 -8.58 13.33 -14.90
N CYS A 77 -9.52 12.42 -14.64
CA CYS A 77 -9.98 11.46 -15.64
C CYS A 77 -11.49 11.26 -15.58
N ALA A 78 -12.04 10.54 -16.55
CA ALA A 78 -13.40 10.05 -16.49
C ALA A 78 -13.54 8.93 -15.42
N TRP A 79 -14.72 8.81 -14.80
CA TRP A 79 -14.95 7.83 -13.72
C TRP A 79 -14.78 6.37 -14.17
N ASP A 80 -15.07 6.05 -15.43
CA ASP A 80 -14.87 4.72 -15.99
C ASP A 80 -13.39 4.33 -16.11
N ALA A 81 -12.50 5.32 -16.09
CA ALA A 81 -11.04 5.16 -16.10
C ALA A 81 -10.43 5.21 -14.68
N ALA A 82 -11.20 5.63 -13.66
CA ALA A 82 -10.70 5.85 -12.30
C ALA A 82 -10.18 4.56 -11.64
N ASP A 83 -10.89 3.44 -11.82
CA ASP A 83 -10.52 2.14 -11.24
C ASP A 83 -9.14 1.64 -11.71
N GLU A 84 -8.71 2.04 -12.91
CA GLU A 84 -7.36 1.73 -13.42
C GLU A 84 -6.34 2.82 -13.07
N LEU A 85 -6.75 4.09 -13.09
CA LEU A 85 -5.86 5.23 -12.83
C LEU A 85 -5.42 5.27 -11.36
N GLU A 86 -6.35 5.13 -10.42
CA GLU A 86 -6.10 5.35 -9.00
C GLU A 86 -4.97 4.43 -8.49
N PRO A 87 -5.03 3.08 -8.65
CA PRO A 87 -3.93 2.18 -8.28
C PRO A 87 -2.56 2.58 -8.84
N LEU A 88 -2.54 3.09 -10.07
CA LEU A 88 -1.31 3.50 -10.74
C LEU A 88 -0.74 4.78 -10.13
N VAL A 89 -1.58 5.77 -9.82
CA VAL A 89 -1.17 7.01 -9.13
C VAL A 89 -0.52 6.68 -7.79
N TRP A 90 -1.15 5.82 -7.00
CA TRP A 90 -0.62 5.37 -5.72
C TRP A 90 0.72 4.67 -5.85
N ALA A 91 0.82 3.69 -6.76
CA ALA A 91 2.04 2.91 -6.94
C ALA A 91 3.21 3.76 -7.48
N THR A 92 2.93 4.71 -8.37
CA THR A 92 3.96 5.64 -8.88
C THR A 92 4.33 6.68 -7.83
N ALA A 93 3.37 7.26 -7.11
CA ALA A 93 3.67 8.21 -6.03
C ALA A 93 4.57 7.59 -4.96
N ALA A 94 4.30 6.35 -4.56
CA ALA A 94 5.14 5.61 -3.62
C ALA A 94 6.59 5.49 -4.09
N ARG A 95 6.82 5.13 -5.36
CA ARG A 95 8.18 4.99 -5.92
C ARG A 95 8.92 6.33 -6.03
N HIS A 96 8.18 7.42 -6.23
CA HIS A 96 8.74 8.78 -6.24
C HIS A 96 8.76 9.45 -4.86
N SER A 97 8.36 8.74 -3.79
CA SER A 97 8.24 9.31 -2.43
C SER A 97 7.35 10.55 -2.36
N LEU A 98 6.26 10.56 -3.14
CA LEU A 98 5.27 11.64 -3.20
C LEU A 98 4.05 11.29 -2.36
N ALA A 99 3.36 12.31 -1.86
CA ALA A 99 2.09 12.18 -1.15
C ALA A 99 0.91 12.25 -2.13
N VAL A 100 -0.23 11.70 -1.71
CA VAL A 100 -1.44 11.61 -2.55
C VAL A 100 -2.64 12.16 -1.78
N TRP A 101 -3.47 12.96 -2.45
CA TRP A 101 -4.72 13.46 -1.92
C TRP A 101 -5.87 13.17 -2.88
N ALA A 102 -6.75 12.24 -2.49
CA ALA A 102 -7.92 11.83 -3.25
C ALA A 102 -9.19 12.53 -2.73
N TYR A 103 -9.27 13.85 -2.93
CA TYR A 103 -10.37 14.68 -2.43
C TYR A 103 -11.70 14.49 -3.17
N SER A 104 -11.69 13.94 -4.39
CA SER A 104 -12.93 13.61 -5.13
C SER A 104 -13.60 12.32 -4.65
N THR A 105 -13.02 11.63 -3.66
CA THR A 105 -13.63 10.47 -3.00
C THR A 105 -14.51 10.91 -1.82
N ALA A 106 -15.54 10.13 -1.49
CA ALA A 106 -16.47 10.43 -0.38
C ALA A 106 -15.79 10.55 1.01
N ALA A 107 -14.50 10.21 1.11
CA ALA A 107 -13.76 10.14 2.34
C ALA A 107 -12.63 11.18 2.46
N ASP A 108 -12.42 12.03 1.44
CA ASP A 108 -11.40 13.10 1.41
C ASP A 108 -10.06 12.72 2.05
N ARG A 109 -9.28 11.91 1.33
CA ARG A 109 -8.18 11.13 1.90
C ARG A 109 -6.82 11.67 1.50
N VAL A 110 -6.00 12.05 2.48
CA VAL A 110 -4.58 12.35 2.29
C VAL A 110 -3.74 11.20 2.80
N TRP A 111 -2.80 10.75 1.99
CA TRP A 111 -1.77 9.80 2.39
C TRP A 111 -0.39 10.43 2.30
N TRP A 112 0.45 10.06 3.25
CA TRP A 112 1.84 10.47 3.29
C TRP A 112 2.77 9.27 3.11
N PRO A 113 3.79 9.39 2.25
CA PRO A 113 4.77 8.32 2.09
C PRO A 113 5.57 8.14 3.39
N PRO A 114 6.10 6.93 3.64
CA PRO A 114 7.13 6.72 4.63
C PRO A 114 8.28 7.73 4.54
N THR A 115 8.85 8.11 5.68
CA THR A 115 10.02 9.00 5.70
C THR A 115 11.34 8.26 5.46
N GLU A 116 11.35 6.92 5.56
CA GLU A 116 12.53 6.14 5.21
C GLU A 116 12.68 5.98 3.70
N SER A 117 13.92 5.86 3.24
CA SER A 117 14.21 5.53 1.85
C SER A 117 14.19 4.01 1.66
N PHE A 118 13.48 3.55 0.64
CA PHE A 118 13.40 2.15 0.24
C PHE A 118 14.04 1.95 -1.14
N GLU A 119 14.56 0.76 -1.39
CA GLU A 119 15.05 0.41 -2.73
C GLU A 119 13.86 0.24 -3.70
N ASP A 120 13.97 0.82 -4.90
CA ASP A 120 12.96 0.64 -5.96
C ASP A 120 13.31 -0.54 -6.89
N ALA A 121 13.96 -1.57 -6.34
CA ALA A 121 14.19 -2.82 -7.06
C ALA A 121 12.91 -3.68 -7.00
N PRO A 122 12.33 -4.08 -8.14
CA PRO A 122 11.16 -4.95 -8.14
C PRO A 122 11.54 -6.36 -7.65
N HIS A 123 10.60 -7.05 -6.99
CA HIS A 123 10.74 -8.45 -6.56
C HIS A 123 10.01 -9.42 -7.50
N PRO A 124 10.66 -9.98 -8.54
CA PRO A 124 9.97 -10.78 -9.54
C PRO A 124 9.43 -12.09 -8.94
N GLY A 125 8.22 -12.48 -9.34
CA GLY A 125 7.56 -13.68 -8.84
C GLY A 125 6.80 -13.50 -7.53
N LEU A 126 6.79 -12.27 -6.99
CA LEU A 126 5.87 -11.84 -5.94
C LEU A 126 4.69 -11.06 -6.52
N VAL A 127 3.55 -11.16 -5.83
CA VAL A 127 2.33 -10.42 -6.12
C VAL A 127 1.86 -9.74 -4.84
N LEU A 128 1.73 -8.41 -4.87
CA LEU A 128 1.16 -7.63 -3.78
C LEU A 128 -0.33 -7.45 -4.03
N ARG A 129 -1.16 -7.88 -3.10
CA ARG A 129 -2.60 -7.62 -3.08
C ARG A 129 -2.92 -6.72 -1.91
N THR A 130 -3.71 -5.70 -2.18
CA THR A 130 -4.20 -4.78 -1.17
C THR A 130 -5.71 -4.71 -1.30
N GLU A 131 -6.40 -4.41 -0.20
CA GLU A 131 -7.86 -4.27 -0.24
C GLU A 131 -8.30 -3.14 -1.17
N THR A 132 -7.52 -2.07 -1.28
CA THR A 132 -7.95 -0.81 -1.90
C THR A 132 -7.04 -0.25 -3.00
N LEU A 133 -5.78 -0.71 -3.17
CA LEU A 133 -4.94 -0.42 -4.36
C LEU A 133 -5.03 -1.53 -5.44
N GLY A 134 -5.75 -2.61 -5.17
CA GLY A 134 -5.81 -3.75 -6.09
C GLY A 134 -4.56 -4.62 -6.04
N THR A 135 -4.13 -5.09 -7.22
CA THR A 135 -3.07 -6.11 -7.37
C THR A 135 -1.89 -5.58 -8.17
N HIS A 136 -0.67 -5.79 -7.66
CA HIS A 136 0.58 -5.37 -8.30
C HIS A 136 1.54 -6.55 -8.45
N GLU A 137 1.99 -6.79 -9.68
CA GLU A 137 3.03 -7.79 -9.97
C GLU A 137 4.42 -7.21 -9.74
N ALA A 138 5.34 -8.04 -9.23
CA ALA A 138 6.73 -7.69 -8.97
C ALA A 138 6.90 -6.38 -8.14
N PRO A 139 6.26 -6.29 -6.96
CA PRO A 139 6.30 -5.08 -6.13
C PRO A 139 7.73 -4.73 -5.70
N SER A 140 8.04 -3.45 -5.52
CA SER A 140 9.28 -2.98 -4.88
C SER A 140 9.12 -2.79 -3.38
N ASP A 141 10.23 -2.64 -2.64
CA ASP A 141 10.19 -2.37 -1.19
C ASP A 141 9.41 -1.09 -0.88
N ALA A 142 9.57 -0.05 -1.72
CA ALA A 142 8.84 1.20 -1.59
C ALA A 142 7.32 0.98 -1.68
N LEU A 143 6.85 0.17 -2.63
CA LEU A 143 5.44 -0.14 -2.80
C LEU A 143 4.90 -0.97 -1.62
N ILE A 144 5.66 -1.95 -1.14
CA ILE A 144 5.29 -2.77 0.03
C ILE A 144 5.17 -1.87 1.27
N ALA A 145 6.17 -1.03 1.54
CA ALA A 145 6.18 -0.12 2.68
C ALA A 145 5.03 0.90 2.62
N ALA A 146 4.75 1.44 1.43
CA ALA A 146 3.65 2.35 1.20
C ALA A 146 2.29 1.68 1.47
N ALA A 147 2.09 0.46 0.96
CA ALA A 147 0.84 -0.28 1.14
C ALA A 147 0.54 -0.56 2.62
N VAL A 148 1.56 -0.92 3.42
CA VAL A 148 1.38 -1.13 4.87
C VAL A 148 1.10 0.19 5.60
N SER A 149 1.83 1.26 5.27
CA SER A 149 1.64 2.57 5.90
C SER A 149 0.25 3.16 5.61
N TRP A 150 -0.30 2.82 4.44
CA TRP A 150 -1.63 3.25 4.04
C TRP A 150 -2.75 2.68 4.91
N ILE A 151 -2.60 1.43 5.37
CA ILE A 151 -3.54 0.80 6.32
C ILE A 151 -3.64 1.65 7.60
N ASP A 152 -2.50 2.11 8.11
CA ASP A 152 -2.42 2.93 9.32
C ASP A 152 -2.99 4.35 9.08
N ASP A 153 -2.57 5.02 8.02
CA ASP A 153 -2.84 6.45 7.85
C ASP A 153 -4.28 6.74 7.36
N VAL A 154 -4.81 5.96 6.41
CA VAL A 154 -5.93 6.46 5.59
C VAL A 154 -7.28 5.79 5.84
N ASN A 155 -7.37 4.52 6.28
CA ASN A 155 -8.69 3.84 6.32
C ASN A 155 -8.93 2.75 7.36
N GLY A 156 -8.72 3.03 8.63
CA GLY A 156 -9.24 2.12 9.66
C GLY A 156 -8.82 0.67 9.34
N PRO A 157 -9.75 -0.29 9.34
CA PRO A 157 -9.37 -1.67 9.20
C PRO A 157 -9.23 -2.17 7.74
N GLY A 158 -8.03 -2.61 7.32
CA GLY A 158 -7.77 -3.18 5.99
C GLY A 158 -6.71 -4.29 5.96
N TYR A 159 -6.23 -4.69 4.77
CA TYR A 159 -5.20 -5.72 4.61
C TYR A 159 -4.25 -5.52 3.42
N VAL A 160 -3.05 -6.10 3.58
CA VAL A 160 -2.02 -6.28 2.54
C VAL A 160 -1.55 -7.73 2.58
N ILE A 161 -1.47 -8.38 1.42
CA ILE A 161 -0.97 -9.74 1.25
C ILE A 161 0.13 -9.70 0.19
N LEU A 162 1.31 -10.19 0.55
CA LEU A 162 2.43 -10.41 -0.36
C LEU A 162 2.56 -11.91 -0.61
N GLU A 163 2.20 -12.35 -1.80
CA GLU A 163 2.13 -13.76 -2.19
C GLU A 163 3.29 -14.11 -3.13
N SER A 164 3.79 -15.33 -2.99
CA SER A 164 4.74 -15.93 -3.92
C SER A 164 4.08 -17.04 -4.75
N SER A 165 4.71 -17.41 -5.87
CA SER A 165 4.25 -18.54 -6.70
C SER A 165 4.23 -19.92 -6.01
N SER A 166 4.83 -20.07 -4.82
CA SER A 166 4.81 -21.31 -4.03
C SER A 166 3.63 -21.41 -3.04
N ASP A 167 2.65 -20.52 -3.12
CA ASP A 167 1.59 -20.31 -2.11
C ASP A 167 2.13 -19.87 -0.73
N ASP A 168 3.40 -19.47 -0.65
CA ASP A 168 3.95 -18.83 0.54
C ASP A 168 3.51 -17.36 0.52
N TYR A 169 3.21 -16.81 1.69
CA TYR A 169 2.81 -15.41 1.80
C TYR A 169 3.23 -14.81 3.14
N ALA A 170 3.39 -13.50 3.15
CA ALA A 170 3.28 -12.68 4.35
C ALA A 170 2.08 -11.75 4.19
N GLN A 171 1.29 -11.59 5.24
CA GLN A 171 0.15 -10.68 5.21
C GLN A 171 0.09 -9.85 6.48
N THR A 172 -0.47 -8.66 6.35
CA THR A 172 -0.83 -7.82 7.48
C THR A 172 -2.27 -7.35 7.36
N ALA A 173 -2.95 -7.22 8.48
CA ALA A 173 -4.29 -6.68 8.56
C ALA A 173 -4.46 -5.88 9.85
N GLY A 174 -5.35 -4.89 9.85
CA GLY A 174 -5.61 -4.04 10.99
C GLY A 174 -5.78 -2.59 10.58
N GLY A 175 -5.41 -1.66 11.45
CA GLY A 175 -5.58 -0.22 11.22
C GLY A 175 -4.79 0.61 12.22
N ARG A 176 -5.22 1.85 12.47
CA ARG A 176 -4.61 2.79 13.43
C ARG A 176 -4.36 2.25 14.84
N ALA A 177 -5.14 1.26 15.26
CA ALA A 177 -4.97 0.64 16.57
C ALA A 177 -3.78 -0.33 16.64
N GLY A 178 -3.23 -0.71 15.48
CA GLY A 178 -2.17 -1.69 15.30
C GLY A 178 -2.53 -2.73 14.23
N LEU A 179 -1.55 -3.57 13.93
CA LEU A 179 -1.60 -4.54 12.85
C LEU A 179 -1.28 -5.95 13.36
N THR A 180 -1.99 -6.96 12.88
CA THR A 180 -1.54 -8.36 12.99
C THR A 180 -0.74 -8.72 11.74
N VAL A 181 0.30 -9.53 11.90
CA VAL A 181 1.18 -9.94 10.80
C VAL A 181 1.32 -11.45 10.83
N GLU A 182 1.03 -12.09 9.69
CA GLU A 182 1.12 -13.53 9.53
C GLU A 182 2.13 -13.90 8.45
N TRP A 183 2.82 -15.02 8.63
CA TRP A 183 3.77 -15.58 7.66
C TRP A 183 3.47 -17.05 7.44
N ARG A 184 3.22 -17.44 6.19
CA ARG A 184 3.10 -18.83 5.76
C ARG A 184 4.21 -19.23 4.80
N ARG A 185 4.82 -20.39 5.03
CA ARG A 185 5.86 -20.97 4.15
C ARG A 185 5.77 -22.48 4.05
N ARG A 186 5.98 -23.03 2.86
CA ARG A 186 6.12 -24.47 2.64
C ARG A 186 7.38 -24.99 3.34
N ARG A 187 7.26 -26.15 3.98
CA ARG A 187 8.40 -26.85 4.57
C ARG A 187 9.05 -27.73 3.50
N ARG A 188 10.29 -27.43 3.11
CA ARG A 188 11.08 -28.33 2.25
C ARG A 188 11.66 -29.47 3.09
N GLY A 189 11.41 -30.71 2.66
CA GLY A 189 12.14 -31.89 3.14
C GLY A 189 11.83 -32.35 4.55
N LEU A 190 10.62 -32.86 4.79
CA LEU A 190 10.33 -34.09 5.54
C LEU A 190 8.82 -34.23 5.71
N ALA A 191 8.29 -35.34 5.22
CA ALA A 191 6.93 -35.76 5.48
C ALA A 191 6.77 -36.02 6.98
N ARG A 192 6.18 -35.07 7.71
CA ARG A 192 5.36 -35.36 8.88
C ARG A 192 4.40 -34.19 9.15
N ILE A 193 3.20 -34.40 8.61
CA ILE A 193 1.89 -33.93 9.05
C ILE A 193 1.34 -32.69 8.32
N ARG A 194 2.10 -31.66 7.92
CA ARG A 194 1.63 -30.63 6.95
C ARG A 194 2.78 -30.07 6.11
N GLY A 195 2.53 -29.81 4.83
CA GLY A 195 3.53 -29.32 3.87
C GLY A 195 3.96 -27.85 4.07
N PHE A 196 3.52 -27.19 5.14
CA PHE A 196 3.79 -25.77 5.44
C PHE A 196 3.86 -25.49 6.94
N TRP A 197 4.35 -24.30 7.28
CA TRP A 197 4.27 -23.64 8.58
C TRP A 197 3.54 -22.31 8.41
N HIS A 198 2.76 -21.92 9.41
CA HIS A 198 2.04 -20.64 9.47
C HIS A 198 2.15 -20.08 10.88
N GLY A 199 2.77 -18.90 11.01
CA GLY A 199 2.89 -18.20 12.26
C GLY A 199 2.25 -16.81 12.24
N VAL A 200 1.82 -16.34 13.41
CA VAL A 200 1.48 -14.94 13.69
C VAL A 200 2.63 -14.33 14.48
N ALA A 201 3.10 -13.16 14.07
CA ALA A 201 4.15 -12.44 14.78
C ALA A 201 3.59 -11.82 16.07
N ALA A 202 4.37 -11.91 17.14
CA ALA A 202 4.02 -11.37 18.45
C ALA A 202 5.23 -10.72 19.12
N THR A 203 4.96 -9.77 20.02
CA THR A 203 5.98 -9.07 20.81
C THR A 203 6.62 -9.97 21.88
N ASP A 204 5.93 -11.02 22.30
CA ASP A 204 6.41 -12.02 23.26
C ASP A 204 5.73 -13.38 22.99
N PRO A 205 6.27 -14.51 23.51
CA PRO A 205 5.75 -15.85 23.21
C PRO A 205 4.59 -16.31 24.10
N ASP A 206 4.08 -15.47 25.02
CA ASP A 206 3.00 -15.85 25.94
C ASP A 206 1.65 -15.86 25.21
N THR A 207 0.96 -17.00 25.24
CA THR A 207 -0.37 -17.14 24.62
C THR A 207 -1.52 -17.04 25.63
N SER A 208 -1.23 -16.70 26.89
CA SER A 208 -2.23 -16.57 27.96
C SER A 208 -2.79 -15.16 28.14
N GLY A 209 -2.34 -14.22 27.30
CA GLY A 209 -2.72 -12.81 27.33
C GLY A 209 -4.19 -12.54 26.99
N PRO A 210 -4.65 -11.29 27.19
CA PRO A 210 -6.01 -10.90 26.87
C PRO A 210 -6.23 -10.86 25.36
N ASP A 211 -7.42 -11.28 24.95
CA ASP A 211 -7.94 -11.10 23.60
C ASP A 211 -8.28 -9.62 23.34
N VAL A 212 -7.93 -9.14 22.14
CA VAL A 212 -8.34 -7.84 21.61
C VAL A 212 -9.08 -8.01 20.30
N ARG A 213 -10.05 -7.13 20.07
CA ARG A 213 -10.85 -7.13 18.84
C ARG A 213 -10.21 -6.22 17.82
N LEU A 214 -9.55 -6.81 16.82
CA LEU A 214 -9.03 -6.11 15.67
C LEU A 214 -10.15 -5.92 14.65
N ALA A 215 -10.47 -4.66 14.34
CA ALA A 215 -11.40 -4.35 13.28
C ALA A 215 -10.80 -4.76 11.91
N ARG A 216 -11.65 -5.25 11.00
CA ARG A 216 -11.41 -5.51 9.55
C ARG A 216 -12.49 -4.77 8.74
N PHE A 217 -12.25 -4.39 7.48
CA PHE A 217 -13.18 -3.55 6.70
C PHE A 217 -14.66 -4.02 6.77
N HIS A 218 -14.87 -5.34 6.66
CA HIS A 218 -16.19 -5.98 6.78
C HIS A 218 -16.29 -7.02 7.90
N ALA A 219 -15.31 -7.07 8.81
CA ALA A 219 -15.25 -8.11 9.83
C ALA A 219 -14.55 -7.63 11.09
N SER A 220 -14.40 -8.53 12.06
CA SER A 220 -13.49 -8.32 13.17
C SER A 220 -12.85 -9.65 13.51
N GLN A 221 -11.56 -9.64 13.80
CA GLN A 221 -10.86 -10.81 14.29
C GLN A 221 -10.53 -10.59 15.76
N THR A 222 -10.67 -11.65 16.55
CA THR A 222 -10.08 -11.69 17.89
C THR A 222 -8.64 -12.18 17.76
N ILE A 223 -7.70 -11.40 18.26
CA ILE A 223 -6.27 -11.72 18.32
C ILE A 223 -5.79 -11.55 19.76
N LEU A 224 -4.61 -12.08 20.09
CA LEU A 224 -3.98 -11.77 21.37
C LEU A 224 -3.43 -10.34 21.37
N ALA A 225 -3.46 -9.66 22.51
CA ALA A 225 -2.94 -8.30 22.63
C ALA A 225 -1.46 -8.17 22.22
N ASN A 226 -0.65 -9.22 22.43
CA ASN A 226 0.76 -9.23 22.05
C ASN A 226 1.01 -9.57 20.57
N GLU A 227 -0.01 -9.99 19.82
CA GLU A 227 0.00 -10.15 18.35
C GLU A 227 -0.30 -8.84 17.60
N LEU A 228 -0.54 -7.75 18.34
CA LEU A 228 -0.77 -6.42 17.81
C LEU A 228 0.57 -5.67 17.71
N LEU A 229 1.03 -5.47 16.47
CA LEU A 229 2.30 -4.84 16.13
C LEU A 229 2.12 -3.43 15.59
N GLY A 230 3.20 -2.65 15.63
CA GLY A 230 3.29 -1.34 14.99
C GLY A 230 3.48 -1.44 13.47
N VAL A 231 3.25 -0.32 12.78
CA VAL A 231 3.44 -0.21 11.33
C VAL A 231 4.87 -0.53 10.90
N ASP A 232 5.88 -0.13 11.68
CA ASP A 232 7.30 -0.37 11.41
C ASP A 232 7.63 -1.86 11.42
N ASP A 233 7.11 -2.58 12.41
CA ASP A 233 7.32 -4.02 12.56
C ASP A 233 6.68 -4.80 11.40
N ALA A 234 5.44 -4.42 11.04
CA ALA A 234 4.74 -5.02 9.91
C ALA A 234 5.46 -4.78 8.57
N ARG A 235 5.92 -3.55 8.33
CA ARG A 235 6.71 -3.20 7.14
C ARG A 235 7.97 -4.05 7.05
N ARG A 236 8.72 -4.12 8.15
CA ARG A 236 9.93 -4.92 8.22
C ARG A 236 9.67 -6.39 7.92
N ILE A 237 8.64 -7.00 8.51
CA ILE A 237 8.33 -8.42 8.28
C ILE A 237 7.98 -8.70 6.82
N LEU A 238 7.17 -7.84 6.18
CA LEU A 238 6.79 -8.02 4.78
C LEU A 238 7.99 -7.81 3.83
N ILE A 239 8.88 -6.87 4.14
CA ILE A 239 10.13 -6.66 3.37
C ILE A 239 11.06 -7.87 3.56
N ASP A 240 11.27 -8.35 4.79
CA ASP A 240 12.06 -9.56 5.05
C ASP A 240 11.51 -10.76 4.23
N PHE A 241 10.18 -10.92 4.14
CA PHE A 241 9.57 -11.92 3.27
C PHE A 241 9.91 -11.71 1.79
N ALA A 242 9.85 -10.45 1.31
CA ALA A 242 10.13 -10.11 -0.08
C ALA A 242 11.56 -10.52 -0.49
N HIS A 243 12.52 -10.34 0.42
CA HIS A 243 13.92 -10.73 0.24
C HIS A 243 14.17 -12.23 0.42
N GLY A 244 13.13 -13.04 0.68
CA GLY A 244 13.24 -14.49 0.85
C GLY A 244 13.86 -14.92 2.18
N GLU A 245 13.86 -14.03 3.17
CA GLU A 245 14.43 -14.30 4.49
C GLU A 245 13.60 -15.32 5.27
N GLN A 246 14.11 -15.70 6.43
CA GLN A 246 13.37 -16.52 7.38
C GLN A 246 12.65 -15.64 8.41
N PRO A 247 11.53 -16.11 9.00
CA PRO A 247 10.90 -15.42 10.13
C PRO A 247 11.93 -15.09 11.20
N THR A 248 12.14 -13.79 11.42
CA THR A 248 13.21 -13.30 12.30
C THR A 248 12.93 -13.65 13.77
N GLY A 249 13.99 -13.93 14.53
CA GLY A 249 13.91 -14.19 15.97
C GLY A 249 13.73 -12.94 16.84
N VAL A 250 13.61 -11.75 16.22
CA VAL A 250 13.24 -10.50 16.92
C VAL A 250 11.81 -10.57 17.45
N TYR A 251 10.92 -11.26 16.75
CA TYR A 251 9.54 -11.49 17.16
C TYR A 251 9.37 -12.90 17.70
N ALA A 252 8.43 -13.06 18.62
CA ALA A 252 7.85 -14.36 18.86
C ALA A 252 6.95 -14.73 17.68
N TRP A 253 6.79 -16.04 17.44
CA TRP A 253 5.91 -16.56 16.40
C TRP A 253 4.99 -17.60 16.97
N HIS A 254 3.70 -17.26 17.10
CA HIS A 254 2.67 -18.20 17.51
C HIS A 254 2.33 -19.09 16.31
N ASP A 255 2.63 -20.40 16.42
CA ASP A 255 2.34 -21.36 15.37
C ASP A 255 0.84 -21.66 15.33
N ILE A 256 0.17 -21.19 14.28
CA ILE A 256 -1.26 -21.39 14.04
C ILE A 256 -1.52 -22.41 12.92
N THR A 257 -0.51 -23.21 12.57
CA THR A 257 -0.61 -24.21 11.48
C THR A 257 -1.80 -25.16 11.69
N ASP A 258 -2.17 -25.46 12.95
CA ASP A 258 -3.30 -26.32 13.33
C ASP A 258 -4.69 -25.70 13.13
N THR A 259 -4.79 -24.37 13.10
CA THR A 259 -6.07 -23.67 12.86
C THR A 259 -6.60 -23.91 11.44
N PHE A 260 -5.70 -24.17 10.49
CA PHE A 260 -6.05 -24.42 9.08
C PHE A 260 -6.26 -25.91 8.77
N THR A 261 -6.56 -26.72 9.80
CA THR A 261 -7.07 -28.07 9.59
C THR A 261 -8.57 -28.19 9.74
N LYS A 262 -9.21 -28.54 8.61
CA LYS A 262 -10.63 -28.90 8.39
C LYS A 262 -11.53 -27.69 8.14
N HIS A 263 -12.41 -27.72 7.13
CA HIS A 263 -13.16 -28.87 6.60
C HIS A 263 -12.54 -29.62 5.41
#